data_AF-A0A978V8A9-F1
#
_entry.id   AF-A0A978V8A9-F1
#
_cell.length_a   1.000
_cell.length_b   1.000
_cell.length_c   1.000
_cell.angle_alpha   90.00
_cell.angle_beta   90.00
_cell.angle_gamma   90.00
#
_symmetry.space_group_name_H-M   'P 1'
#
loop_
_entity.id
_entity.type
_entity.pdbx_description
1 polymer ?
#
loop_
_entity_poly.entity_id
_entity_poly.type
_entity_poly.pdbx_seq_one_letter_code
_entity_poly.pdbx_strand_id
1 'polypeptide(L)'
;MALPQLIPSPSSSSLTHNYKRGLNPNTIVSPLNPYPNKFISSLQHHHFLLRRRHKPNTLRCSASSFSERNHTGSPKSDDVVELPLFPLPLVLFPGAILPLQIFEFRYRMMMHTLLQTDLRFGVIYSDSVSGTADVGCVGEVVKHERLVDDRFFLICKGQERFRVTNLVRTKPYLVAEVTWLEDRPSSDGEEDLEALANEVESYMKDVIRLSNRLGGKPEKEVQDLRRNLFPTPFSFFVGSTFEGAPREQQALLELEETATRLKREKETLRNTLNYLTAASAVKDVFPTS
;
A
#
# COMPACT_ATOMS: atom_id res chain seq x y z
N MET A 1 1.20 5.80 12.26
CA MET A 1 1.88 7.11 12.46
C MET A 1 2.55 7.39 11.14
N ALA A 2 2.09 8.43 10.45
CA ALA A 2 2.62 8.86 9.16
C ALA A 2 4.04 9.44 9.33
N LEU A 3 5.01 9.02 8.52
CA LEU A 3 6.27 9.75 8.38
C LEU A 3 5.99 11.04 7.58
N PRO A 4 6.48 12.22 8.02
CA PRO A 4 6.24 13.46 7.31
C PRO A 4 6.91 13.43 5.93
N GLN A 5 6.20 13.87 4.90
CA GLN A 5 6.69 13.91 3.53
C GLN A 5 7.74 14.99 3.34
N LEU A 6 9.01 14.60 3.23
CA LEU A 6 10.09 15.49 2.77
C LEU A 6 11.22 14.65 2.14
N ILE A 7 10.95 13.99 0.99
CA ILE A 7 12.04 13.51 0.13
C ILE A 7 12.27 14.56 -0.98
N PRO A 8 13.48 15.12 -1.12
CA PRO A 8 13.80 16.01 -2.24
C PRO A 8 13.93 15.23 -3.54
N SER A 9 13.23 15.67 -4.58
CA SER A 9 13.42 15.22 -5.97
C SER A 9 14.77 15.70 -6.51
N PRO A 10 15.57 14.85 -7.20
CA PRO A 10 16.82 15.29 -7.80
C PRO A 10 16.55 16.21 -9.00
N SER A 11 17.11 17.40 -8.95
CA SER A 11 17.14 18.38 -10.04
C SER A 11 18.07 17.89 -11.17
N SER A 12 17.50 17.58 -12.34
CA SER A 12 18.28 17.43 -13.57
C SER A 12 18.40 18.79 -14.27
N SER A 13 19.65 19.15 -14.57
CA SER A 13 20.02 20.34 -15.33
C SER A 13 19.70 20.16 -16.82
N SER A 14 19.31 21.29 -17.41
CA SER A 14 18.86 21.51 -18.77
C SER A 14 19.95 21.36 -19.83
N LEU A 15 19.60 20.72 -20.96
CA LEU A 15 20.23 20.95 -22.27
C LEU A 15 19.13 21.16 -23.32
N THR A 16 19.29 22.25 -24.06
CA THR A 16 18.41 22.78 -25.11
C THR A 16 18.54 22.00 -26.42
N HIS A 17 17.43 21.67 -27.08
CA HIS A 17 17.37 21.76 -28.54
C HIS A 17 15.95 21.94 -29.08
N ASN A 18 15.77 23.00 -29.88
CA ASN A 18 14.57 23.37 -30.62
C ASN A 18 14.24 22.37 -31.73
N TYR A 19 12.96 22.03 -31.92
CA TYR A 19 12.31 21.95 -33.24
C TYR A 19 10.80 22.24 -33.15
N LYS A 20 10.28 22.92 -34.19
CA LYS A 20 8.99 23.64 -34.30
C LYS A 20 7.83 22.77 -34.82
N ARG A 21 6.61 23.15 -34.37
CA ARG A 21 5.26 23.15 -35.02
C ARG A 21 4.68 21.80 -35.49
N GLY A 22 3.41 21.47 -35.31
CA GLY A 22 2.23 22.17 -34.76
C GLY A 22 0.96 21.37 -35.09
N LEU A 23 -0.13 21.59 -34.34
CA LEU A 23 -1.54 21.75 -34.75
C LEU A 23 -2.48 21.59 -33.54
N ASN A 24 -3.60 22.28 -33.63
CA ASN A 24 -4.43 22.84 -32.55
C ASN A 24 -5.78 22.04 -32.42
N PRO A 25 -6.81 22.53 -31.70
CA PRO A 25 -7.20 22.19 -30.33
C PRO A 25 -8.53 21.40 -30.23
N ASN A 26 -8.76 20.72 -29.11
CA ASN A 26 -10.04 20.68 -28.35
C ASN A 26 -10.09 19.47 -27.43
N THR A 27 -9.78 19.65 -26.14
CA THR A 27 -10.42 18.84 -25.10
C THR A 27 -10.54 19.67 -23.83
N ILE A 28 -11.77 19.82 -23.38
CA ILE A 28 -12.18 20.53 -22.19
C ILE A 28 -11.57 19.82 -20.98
N VAL A 29 -10.59 20.45 -20.35
CA VAL A 29 -10.01 20.03 -19.07
C VAL A 29 -10.96 20.48 -17.97
N SER A 30 -11.56 19.53 -17.27
CA SER A 30 -12.20 19.79 -15.98
C SER A 30 -11.13 19.64 -14.88
N PRO A 31 -10.96 20.61 -13.97
CA PRO A 31 -9.92 20.54 -12.95
C PRO A 31 -10.29 19.51 -11.87
N LEU A 32 -9.42 18.52 -11.68
CA LEU A 32 -9.42 17.68 -10.48
C LEU A 32 -9.00 18.56 -9.30
N ASN A 33 -9.94 18.74 -8.39
CA ASN A 33 -9.81 19.52 -7.17
C ASN A 33 -8.97 18.72 -6.15
N PRO A 34 -7.81 19.20 -5.68
CA PRO A 34 -7.06 18.54 -4.64
C PRO A 34 -7.50 19.08 -3.28
N TYR A 35 -8.28 18.31 -2.52
CA TYR A 35 -8.48 18.60 -1.09
C TYR A 35 -7.57 17.75 -0.21
N PRO A 36 -7.00 18.34 0.86
CA PRO A 36 -6.01 17.70 1.71
C PRO A 36 -6.69 16.72 2.67
N ASN A 37 -6.17 15.50 2.75
CA ASN A 37 -6.52 14.55 3.80
C ASN A 37 -6.09 15.12 5.17
N LYS A 38 -7.05 15.75 5.87
CA LYS A 38 -6.95 16.04 7.30
C LYS A 38 -7.74 14.97 8.06
N PHE A 39 -7.01 14.21 8.88
CA PHE A 39 -7.45 13.59 10.13
C PHE A 39 -8.70 12.69 10.12
N ILE A 40 -8.46 11.39 10.32
CA ILE A 40 -9.22 10.61 11.30
C ILE A 40 -8.21 10.02 12.28
N SER A 41 -7.98 10.74 13.37
CA SER A 41 -7.43 10.16 14.60
C SER A 41 -8.58 9.65 15.46
N SER A 42 -8.37 8.50 16.10
CA SER A 42 -9.19 7.83 17.12
C SER A 42 -10.23 6.83 16.62
N LEU A 43 -9.86 5.55 16.67
CA LEU A 43 -10.76 4.52 17.18
C LEU A 43 -10.05 3.79 18.32
N GLN A 44 -10.41 4.18 19.53
CA GLN A 44 -10.11 3.47 20.77
C GLN A 44 -10.92 2.17 20.78
N HIS A 45 -10.24 1.04 20.96
CA HIS A 45 -10.88 -0.26 21.12
C HIS A 45 -11.56 -0.33 22.49
N HIS A 46 -12.90 -0.33 22.50
CA HIS A 46 -13.69 -0.71 23.67
C HIS A 46 -13.77 -2.24 23.76
N HIS A 47 -13.30 -2.78 24.89
CA HIS A 47 -13.56 -4.15 25.32
C HIS A 47 -15.07 -4.36 25.48
N PHE A 48 -15.63 -5.40 24.86
CA PHE A 48 -17.00 -5.84 25.13
C PHE A 48 -17.01 -7.29 25.64
N LEU A 49 -17.59 -7.45 26.82
CA LEU A 49 -17.77 -8.72 27.54
C LEU A 49 -18.92 -9.52 26.91
N LEU A 50 -18.68 -10.80 26.62
CA LEU A 50 -19.69 -11.74 26.14
C LEU A 50 -20.64 -12.16 27.27
N ARG A 51 -21.93 -11.85 27.13
CA ARG A 51 -23.01 -12.38 27.99
C ARG A 51 -23.79 -13.46 27.23
N ARG A 52 -23.73 -14.69 27.72
CA ARG A 52 -24.52 -15.86 27.26
C ARG A 52 -26.02 -15.63 27.47
N ARG A 53 -26.87 -16.05 26.52
CA ARG A 53 -28.23 -16.55 26.78
C ARG A 53 -28.77 -17.45 25.66
N HIS A 54 -29.75 -18.27 26.06
CA HIS A 54 -30.20 -19.58 25.57
C HIS A 54 -31.08 -19.60 24.29
N LYS A 55 -31.07 -20.76 23.59
CA LYS A 55 -32.04 -21.22 22.57
C LYS A 55 -33.45 -21.50 23.14
N PRO A 56 -34.50 -21.60 22.30
CA PRO A 56 -34.99 -22.95 21.89
C PRO A 56 -35.39 -23.08 20.39
N ASN A 57 -35.87 -24.29 20.04
CA ASN A 57 -35.85 -25.01 18.76
C ASN A 57 -37.05 -24.81 17.78
N THR A 58 -36.92 -25.46 16.61
CA THR A 58 -37.93 -26.04 15.67
C THR A 58 -38.27 -25.19 14.43
N LEU A 59 -38.29 -25.63 13.15
CA LEU A 59 -38.32 -26.96 12.49
C LEU A 59 -37.73 -26.90 11.05
N ARG A 60 -37.35 -28.10 10.58
CA ARG A 60 -36.98 -28.64 9.24
C ARG A 60 -37.35 -27.88 7.96
N CYS A 61 -36.46 -27.93 6.95
CA CYS A 61 -36.61 -28.81 5.76
C CYS A 61 -35.31 -28.90 4.94
N SER A 62 -35.06 -30.08 4.37
CA SER A 62 -33.88 -30.48 3.60
C SER A 62 -33.92 -29.99 2.15
N ALA A 63 -32.77 -29.65 1.57
CA ALA A 63 -32.39 -30.03 0.20
C ALA A 63 -30.95 -29.59 -0.15
N SER A 64 -30.25 -30.48 -0.85
CA SER A 64 -29.10 -30.27 -1.74
C SER A 64 -27.75 -29.84 -1.15
N SER A 65 -26.96 -30.86 -0.78
CA SER A 65 -25.60 -31.10 -1.29
C SER A 65 -24.75 -29.86 -1.59
N PHE A 66 -24.12 -29.35 -0.54
CA PHE A 66 -23.02 -28.39 -0.63
C PHE A 66 -21.72 -29.18 -0.77
N SER A 67 -21.15 -29.21 -1.96
CA SER A 67 -19.81 -29.73 -2.18
C SER A 67 -18.82 -28.78 -1.51
N GLU A 68 -18.35 -29.15 -0.31
CA GLU A 68 -17.21 -28.53 0.37
C GLU A 68 -15.97 -28.71 -0.50
N ARG A 69 -15.73 -27.76 -1.42
CA ARG A 69 -14.41 -27.57 -2.00
C ARG A 69 -13.59 -26.76 -1.02
N ASN A 70 -12.98 -27.47 -0.08
CA ASN A 70 -11.79 -26.99 0.62
C ASN A 70 -10.68 -26.80 -0.44
N HIS A 71 -10.50 -25.56 -0.89
CA HIS A 71 -9.29 -25.16 -1.61
C HIS A 71 -8.16 -24.98 -0.59
N THR A 72 -7.69 -26.10 -0.04
CA THR A 72 -6.40 -26.19 0.64
C THR A 72 -5.33 -26.43 -0.42
N GLY A 73 -4.98 -25.38 -1.14
CA GLY A 73 -3.84 -25.37 -2.05
C GLY A 73 -3.22 -23.99 -1.96
N SER A 74 -2.03 -23.90 -1.35
CA SER A 74 -1.16 -22.75 -1.60
C SER A 74 -0.97 -22.66 -3.12
N PRO A 75 -1.35 -21.56 -3.79
CA PRO A 75 -1.17 -21.45 -5.23
C PRO A 75 0.32 -21.63 -5.54
N LYS A 76 0.63 -22.46 -6.54
CA LYS A 76 2.03 -22.61 -6.97
C LYS A 76 2.43 -21.35 -7.73
N SER A 77 3.72 -21.00 -7.68
CA SER A 77 4.27 -19.78 -8.31
C SER A 77 3.97 -19.66 -9.82
N ASP A 78 3.67 -20.77 -10.50
CA ASP A 78 3.38 -20.83 -11.94
C ASP A 78 1.90 -20.79 -12.30
N ASP A 79 0.97 -20.71 -11.34
CA ASP A 79 -0.46 -20.61 -11.64
C ASP A 79 -0.78 -19.20 -12.18
N VAL A 80 -1.05 -19.12 -13.48
CA VAL A 80 -1.53 -17.90 -14.14
C VAL A 80 -2.98 -17.65 -13.73
N VAL A 81 -3.25 -16.49 -13.16
CA VAL A 81 -4.59 -16.09 -12.68
C VAL A 81 -5.05 -14.82 -13.38
N GLU A 82 -6.31 -14.76 -13.80
CA GLU A 82 -6.92 -13.52 -14.27
C GLU A 82 -7.36 -12.65 -13.08
N LEU A 83 -6.83 -11.44 -13.00
CA LEU A 83 -7.07 -10.51 -11.90
C LEU A 83 -7.61 -9.17 -12.44
N PRO A 84 -8.78 -8.71 -11.97
CA PRO A 84 -9.21 -7.33 -12.17
C PRO A 84 -8.19 -6.37 -11.57
N LEU A 85 -7.71 -5.39 -12.35
CA LEU A 85 -6.73 -4.42 -11.89
C LEU A 85 -7.37 -3.05 -11.65
N PHE A 86 -6.91 -2.41 -10.58
CA PHE A 86 -7.23 -1.05 -10.19
C PHE A 86 -5.95 -0.20 -10.20
N PRO A 87 -5.68 0.53 -11.30
CA PRO A 87 -4.60 1.49 -11.39
C PRO A 87 -4.83 2.68 -10.44
N LEU A 88 -3.87 2.93 -9.55
CA LEU A 88 -3.90 4.05 -8.60
C LEU A 88 -2.54 4.76 -8.54
N PRO A 89 -2.49 6.07 -8.24
CA PRO A 89 -1.25 6.81 -7.99
C PRO A 89 -0.70 6.53 -6.58
N LEU A 90 -0.79 5.29 -6.11
CA LEU A 90 -0.29 4.83 -4.82
C LEU A 90 0.13 3.36 -4.91
N VAL A 91 0.90 2.91 -3.92
CA VAL A 91 1.40 1.54 -3.82
C VAL A 91 0.74 0.85 -2.64
N LEU A 92 0.15 -0.33 -2.86
CA LEU A 92 -0.35 -1.19 -1.79
C LEU A 92 0.73 -2.21 -1.44
N PHE A 93 1.00 -2.38 -0.14
CA PHE A 93 1.91 -3.40 0.37
C PHE A 93 1.16 -4.56 1.02
N PRO A 94 1.74 -5.77 1.03
CA PRO A 94 1.26 -6.88 1.85
C PRO A 94 1.02 -6.46 3.30
N GLY A 95 -0.16 -6.81 3.84
CA GLY A 95 -0.57 -6.47 5.20
C GLY A 95 -1.05 -5.04 5.42
N ALA A 96 -0.80 -4.11 4.50
CA ALA A 96 -1.25 -2.73 4.62
C ALA A 96 -2.76 -2.59 4.41
N ILE A 97 -3.37 -1.60 5.06
CA ILE A 97 -4.81 -1.31 4.93
C ILE A 97 -5.00 -0.13 3.99
N LEU A 98 -5.89 -0.29 3.00
CA LEU A 98 -6.21 0.71 2.01
C LEU A 98 -7.71 1.02 2.03
N PRO A 99 -8.13 2.18 2.59
CA PRO A 99 -9.49 2.67 2.43
C PRO A 99 -9.69 3.26 1.03
N LEU A 100 -10.79 2.90 0.36
CA LEU A 100 -11.11 3.38 -0.99
C LEU A 100 -12.57 3.81 -1.10
N GLN A 101 -12.80 4.86 -1.87
CA GLN A 101 -14.14 5.24 -2.32
C GLN A 101 -14.27 4.99 -3.82
N ILE A 102 -15.20 4.11 -4.18
CA ILE A 102 -15.51 3.76 -5.56
C ILE A 102 -16.66 4.64 -6.05
N PHE A 103 -16.34 5.55 -6.96
CA PHE A 103 -17.34 6.44 -7.58
C PHE A 103 -17.34 6.35 -9.11
N GLU A 104 -16.20 6.06 -9.75
CA GLU A 104 -16.14 5.90 -11.20
C GLU A 104 -16.97 4.70 -11.67
N PHE A 105 -17.76 4.89 -12.74
CA PHE A 105 -18.65 3.88 -13.30
C PHE A 105 -17.96 2.54 -13.58
N ARG A 106 -16.78 2.56 -14.19
CA ARG A 106 -16.01 1.34 -14.48
C ARG A 106 -15.67 0.52 -13.24
N TYR A 107 -15.32 1.18 -12.13
CA TYR A 107 -14.97 0.49 -10.90
C TYR A 107 -16.19 0.09 -10.09
N ARG A 108 -17.34 0.78 -10.24
CA ARG A 108 -18.63 0.26 -9.76
C ARG A 108 -18.96 -1.07 -10.43
N MET A 109 -18.76 -1.17 -11.75
CA MET A 109 -18.92 -2.44 -12.47
C MET A 109 -17.96 -3.52 -12.00
N MET A 110 -16.69 -3.17 -11.75
CA MET A 110 -15.73 -4.08 -11.13
C MET A 110 -16.23 -4.59 -9.78
N MET A 111 -16.75 -3.71 -8.92
CA MET A 111 -17.27 -4.11 -7.61
C MET A 111 -18.46 -5.08 -7.69
N HIS A 112 -19.38 -4.90 -8.63
CA HIS A 112 -20.48 -5.85 -8.83
C HIS A 112 -19.98 -7.25 -9.19
N THR A 113 -18.91 -7.35 -9.98
CA THR A 113 -18.24 -8.63 -10.25
C THR A 113 -17.59 -9.18 -8.98
N LEU A 114 -16.86 -8.34 -8.22
CA LEU A 114 -16.15 -8.77 -7.01
C LEU A 114 -17.08 -9.28 -5.91
N LEU A 115 -18.28 -8.70 -5.79
CA LEU A 115 -19.31 -9.16 -4.84
C LEU A 115 -19.83 -10.57 -5.14
N GLN A 116 -19.55 -11.11 -6.32
CA GLN A 116 -19.95 -12.45 -6.76
C GLN A 116 -18.78 -13.44 -6.79
N THR A 117 -17.56 -12.99 -6.48
CA THR A 117 -16.33 -13.77 -6.50
C THR A 117 -15.63 -13.70 -5.13
N ASP A 118 -14.30 -13.74 -5.10
CA ASP A 118 -13.48 -13.82 -3.89
C ASP A 118 -13.14 -12.44 -3.30
N LEU A 119 -13.81 -11.36 -3.73
CA LEU A 119 -13.57 -10.00 -3.22
C LEU A 119 -12.10 -9.53 -3.33
N ARG A 120 -11.38 -10.05 -4.31
CA ARG A 120 -9.95 -9.79 -4.58
C ARG A 120 -9.75 -9.07 -5.90
N PHE A 121 -8.88 -8.05 -5.89
CA PHE A 121 -8.46 -7.31 -7.08
C PHE A 121 -7.01 -6.88 -6.94
N GLY A 122 -6.32 -6.62 -8.06
CA GLY A 122 -4.95 -6.13 -8.04
C GLY A 122 -4.90 -4.61 -7.94
N VAL A 123 -4.17 -4.07 -6.97
CA VAL A 123 -3.79 -2.66 -6.95
C VAL A 123 -2.44 -2.53 -7.64
N ILE A 124 -2.39 -1.67 -8.66
CA ILE A 124 -1.18 -1.46 -9.46
C ILE A 124 -0.85 0.02 -9.51
N TYR A 125 0.41 0.36 -9.28
CA TYR A 125 0.86 1.75 -9.35
C TYR A 125 0.73 2.26 -10.78
N SER A 126 0.13 3.44 -10.94
CA SER A 126 0.01 4.10 -12.23
C SER A 126 0.05 5.61 -12.04
N ASP A 127 0.96 6.26 -12.76
CA ASP A 127 1.02 7.72 -12.85
C ASP A 127 1.10 8.18 -14.31
N SER A 128 0.93 9.47 -14.56
CA SER A 128 0.95 10.04 -15.91
C SER A 128 2.36 10.11 -16.55
N VAL A 129 3.42 9.83 -15.79
CA VAL A 129 4.82 10.04 -16.19
C VAL A 129 5.52 8.73 -16.51
N SER A 130 5.48 7.75 -15.60
CA SER A 130 6.02 6.39 -15.77
C SER A 130 5.02 5.41 -16.36
N GLY A 131 3.74 5.77 -16.42
CA GLY A 131 2.68 4.83 -16.82
C GLY A 131 2.35 3.85 -15.70
N THR A 132 1.90 2.66 -16.09
CA THR A 132 1.47 1.60 -15.16
C THR A 132 2.63 0.66 -14.89
N ALA A 133 2.90 0.35 -13.62
CA ALA A 133 3.92 -0.60 -13.22
C ALA A 133 3.54 -2.04 -13.59
N ASP A 134 4.51 -2.95 -13.55
CA ASP A 134 4.29 -4.38 -13.84
C ASP A 134 4.05 -5.22 -12.57
N VAL A 135 4.41 -4.70 -11.40
CA VAL A 135 4.22 -5.37 -10.11
C VAL A 135 3.19 -4.61 -9.28
N GLY A 136 2.26 -5.36 -8.70
CA GLY A 136 1.23 -4.84 -7.81
C GLY A 136 1.04 -5.73 -6.58
N CYS A 137 0.02 -5.41 -5.79
CA CYS A 137 -0.38 -6.19 -4.63
C CYS A 137 -1.89 -6.45 -4.69
N VAL A 138 -2.30 -7.68 -4.36
CA VAL A 138 -3.71 -8.03 -4.24
C VAL A 138 -4.31 -7.29 -3.06
N GLY A 139 -5.37 -6.52 -3.32
CA GLY A 139 -6.27 -6.01 -2.29
C GLY A 139 -7.44 -6.97 -2.10
N GLU A 140 -7.59 -7.48 -0.88
CA GLU A 140 -8.79 -8.20 -0.46
C GLU A 140 -9.73 -7.24 0.28
N VAL A 141 -10.99 -7.17 -0.15
CA VAL A 141 -12.00 -6.33 0.52
C VAL A 141 -12.39 -6.97 1.85
N VAL A 142 -11.94 -6.39 2.96
CA VAL A 142 -12.27 -6.85 4.32
C VAL A 142 -13.55 -6.21 4.87
N LYS A 143 -13.95 -5.05 4.33
CA LYS A 143 -15.22 -4.40 4.64
C LYS A 143 -15.68 -3.60 3.43
N HIS A 144 -16.98 -3.64 3.13
CA HIS A 144 -17.59 -2.78 2.13
C HIS A 144 -18.92 -2.21 2.61
N GLU A 145 -19.23 -1.00 2.16
CA GLU A 145 -20.51 -0.33 2.38
C GLU A 145 -20.99 0.24 1.05
N ARG A 146 -22.21 -0.12 0.64
CA ARG A 146 -22.86 0.46 -0.54
C ARG A 146 -23.52 1.77 -0.15
N LEU A 147 -23.13 2.83 -0.82
CA LEU A 147 -23.65 4.18 -0.63
C LEU A 147 -24.80 4.44 -1.62
N VAL A 148 -25.40 5.63 -1.50
CA VAL A 148 -26.34 6.13 -2.52
C VAL A 148 -25.68 6.22 -3.89
N ASP A 149 -26.47 6.01 -4.95
CA ASP A 149 -26.05 6.02 -6.35
C ASP A 149 -25.04 4.93 -6.73
N ASP A 150 -25.09 3.79 -6.03
CA ASP A 150 -24.27 2.61 -6.33
C ASP A 150 -22.76 2.85 -6.16
N ARG A 151 -22.39 3.87 -5.40
CA ARG A 151 -21.01 4.09 -4.97
C ARG A 151 -20.67 3.12 -3.83
N PHE A 152 -19.39 2.85 -3.63
CA PHE A 152 -18.93 2.00 -2.53
C PHE A 152 -17.88 2.71 -1.69
N PHE A 153 -17.91 2.48 -0.39
CA PHE A 153 -16.75 2.67 0.47
C PHE A 153 -16.20 1.30 0.87
N LEU A 154 -14.89 1.12 0.71
CA LEU A 154 -14.20 -0.15 0.95
C LEU A 154 -13.06 0.05 1.93
N ILE A 155 -12.83 -0.95 2.77
CA ILE A 155 -11.55 -1.17 3.43
C ILE A 155 -10.97 -2.44 2.84
N CYS A 156 -9.77 -2.32 2.27
CA CYS A 156 -9.04 -3.45 1.72
C CYS A 156 -7.78 -3.73 2.54
N LYS A 157 -7.34 -4.99 2.56
CA LYS A 157 -6.05 -5.40 3.11
C LYS A 157 -5.17 -5.95 1.98
N GLY A 158 -3.93 -5.50 1.91
CA GLY A 158 -2.94 -6.06 1.00
C GLY A 158 -2.60 -7.50 1.35
N GLN A 159 -2.54 -8.36 0.34
CA GLN A 159 -2.20 -9.77 0.46
C GLN A 159 -0.88 -10.03 -0.28
N GLU A 160 -0.85 -10.92 -1.27
CA GLU A 160 0.35 -11.27 -2.01
C GLU A 160 0.68 -10.21 -3.07
N ARG A 161 1.96 -10.14 -3.44
CA ARG A 161 2.39 -9.41 -4.62
C ARG A 161 2.18 -10.26 -5.86
N PHE A 162 1.98 -9.60 -6.98
CA PHE A 162 1.84 -10.24 -8.28
C PHE A 162 2.62 -9.46 -9.33
N ARG A 163 3.00 -10.15 -10.41
CA ARG A 163 3.56 -9.56 -11.62
C ARG A 163 2.57 -9.76 -12.76
N VAL A 164 2.27 -8.68 -13.49
CA VAL A 164 1.45 -8.74 -14.71
C VAL A 164 2.25 -9.44 -15.80
N THR A 165 1.67 -10.47 -16.39
CA THR A 165 2.27 -11.17 -17.54
C THR A 165 1.62 -10.75 -18.85
N ASN A 166 0.32 -10.48 -18.83
CA ASN A 166 -0.42 -10.11 -20.04
C ASN A 166 -1.71 -9.35 -19.71
N LEU A 167 -2.07 -8.36 -20.54
CA LEU A 167 -3.34 -7.63 -20.43
C LEU A 167 -4.42 -8.35 -21.25
N VAL A 168 -5.36 -8.99 -20.54
CA VAL A 168 -6.48 -9.73 -21.15
C VAL A 168 -7.55 -8.78 -21.68
N ARG A 169 -7.87 -7.73 -20.90
CA ARG A 169 -8.98 -6.83 -21.21
C ARG A 169 -8.76 -5.45 -20.63
N THR A 170 -9.14 -4.42 -21.38
CA THR A 170 -8.98 -3.01 -20.95
C THR A 170 -10.29 -2.29 -20.61
N LYS A 171 -11.46 -2.85 -20.98
CA LYS A 171 -12.77 -2.23 -20.79
C LYS A 171 -13.78 -3.18 -20.13
N PRO A 172 -14.65 -2.67 -19.23
CA PRO A 172 -14.69 -1.30 -18.75
C PRO A 172 -13.57 -0.97 -17.75
N TYR A 173 -12.95 -1.99 -17.17
CA TYR A 173 -11.76 -1.91 -16.30
C TYR A 173 -10.70 -2.91 -16.78
N LEU A 174 -9.47 -2.75 -16.28
CA LEU A 174 -8.35 -3.62 -16.63
C LEU A 174 -8.53 -5.01 -16.03
N VAL A 175 -8.20 -6.04 -16.80
CA VAL A 175 -8.04 -7.42 -16.35
C VAL A 175 -6.75 -7.93 -16.95
N ALA A 176 -5.91 -8.54 -16.12
CA ALA A 176 -4.62 -9.07 -16.52
C ALA A 176 -4.46 -10.51 -16.06
N GLU A 177 -3.71 -11.28 -16.85
CA GLU A 177 -3.05 -12.49 -16.36
C GLU A 177 -1.88 -12.07 -15.48
N VAL A 178 -1.76 -12.72 -14.33
CA VAL A 178 -0.71 -12.42 -13.35
C VAL A 178 -0.06 -13.70 -12.85
N THR A 179 1.19 -13.57 -12.39
CA THR A 179 1.90 -14.60 -11.63
C THR A 179 2.22 -14.08 -10.22
N TRP A 180 2.29 -14.99 -9.26
CA TRP A 180 2.59 -14.64 -7.86
C TRP A 180 4.06 -14.27 -7.68
N LEU A 181 4.32 -13.21 -6.90
CA LEU A 181 5.67 -12.71 -6.65
C LEU A 181 6.08 -12.94 -5.19
N GLU A 182 6.88 -13.97 -4.96
CA GLU A 182 7.43 -14.33 -3.67
C GLU A 182 8.86 -13.81 -3.49
N ASP A 183 9.29 -13.63 -2.24
CA ASP A 183 10.69 -13.31 -1.95
C ASP A 183 11.57 -14.54 -2.17
N ARG A 184 12.66 -14.36 -2.90
CA ARG A 184 13.70 -15.35 -3.09
C ARG A 184 14.61 -15.39 -1.85
N PRO A 185 15.18 -16.56 -1.51
CA PRO A 185 16.25 -16.63 -0.52
C PRO A 185 17.46 -15.81 -0.98
N SER A 186 18.23 -15.30 -0.02
CA SER A 186 19.42 -14.48 -0.29
C SER A 186 20.48 -15.27 -1.06
N SER A 187 21.08 -14.63 -2.08
CA SER A 187 22.16 -15.25 -2.87
C SER A 187 23.51 -15.20 -2.16
N ASP A 188 23.70 -14.23 -1.27
CA ASP A 188 24.99 -13.84 -0.70
C ASP A 188 25.10 -14.30 0.78
N GLY A 189 25.07 -15.62 1.00
CA GLY A 189 25.20 -16.21 2.34
C GLY A 189 24.00 -15.99 3.27
N GLU A 190 24.09 -16.52 4.49
CA GLU A 190 23.14 -16.25 5.57
C GLU A 190 23.35 -14.83 6.09
N GLU A 191 22.76 -13.85 5.42
CA GLU A 191 22.61 -12.52 6.02
C GLU A 191 21.69 -12.60 7.23
N ASP A 192 22.13 -12.01 8.35
CA ASP A 192 21.31 -11.92 9.56
C ASP A 192 20.18 -10.91 9.35
N LEU A 193 19.06 -11.40 8.79
CA LEU A 193 17.86 -10.61 8.54
C LEU A 193 17.27 -10.03 9.83
N GLU A 194 17.47 -10.70 10.98
CA GLU A 194 16.97 -10.20 12.26
C GLU A 194 17.79 -8.99 12.72
N ALA A 195 19.12 -9.05 12.60
CA ALA A 195 19.97 -7.90 12.86
C ALA A 195 19.64 -6.71 11.95
N LEU A 196 19.47 -6.95 10.64
CA LEU A 196 19.08 -5.91 9.68
C LEU A 196 17.72 -5.29 10.01
N ALA A 197 16.72 -6.11 10.34
CA ALA A 197 15.40 -5.62 10.72
C ALA A 197 15.45 -4.78 12.01
N ASN A 198 16.26 -5.18 12.99
CA ASN A 198 16.45 -4.41 14.23
C ASN A 198 17.15 -3.07 13.98
N GLU A 199 18.14 -3.02 13.08
CA GLU A 199 18.76 -1.76 12.67
C GLU A 199 17.74 -0.82 12.02
N VAL A 200 16.94 -1.32 11.07
CA VAL A 200 15.87 -0.54 10.40
C VAL A 200 14.86 -0.03 11.42
N GLU A 201 14.47 -0.86 12.38
CA GLU A 201 13.56 -0.45 13.45
C GLU A 201 14.13 0.69 14.29
N SER A 202 15.42 0.65 14.63
CA SER A 202 16.10 1.72 15.36
C SER A 202 16.06 3.04 14.58
N TYR A 203 16.43 3.02 13.29
CA TYR A 203 16.36 4.21 12.44
C TYR A 203 14.94 4.77 12.34
N MET A 204 13.94 3.90 12.21
CA MET A 204 12.54 4.32 12.13
C MET A 204 12.07 4.97 13.44
N LYS A 205 12.46 4.42 14.60
CA LYS A 205 12.20 5.04 15.92
C LYS A 205 12.83 6.42 16.02
N ASP A 206 14.06 6.59 15.56
CA ASP A 206 14.77 7.87 15.62
C ASP A 206 14.14 8.93 14.70
N VAL A 207 13.76 8.54 13.47
CA VAL A 207 13.02 9.42 12.56
C VAL A 207 11.68 9.85 13.18
N ILE A 208 10.93 8.93 13.81
CA ILE A 208 9.65 9.25 14.47
C ILE A 208 9.87 10.21 15.65
N ARG A 209 10.86 9.97 16.51
CA ARG A 209 11.20 10.85 17.64
C ARG A 209 11.52 12.27 17.17
N LEU A 210 12.42 12.38 16.19
CA LEU A 210 12.87 13.67 15.69
C LEU A 210 11.77 14.44 14.95
N SER A 211 10.97 13.74 14.15
CA SER A 211 9.78 14.28 13.49
C SER A 211 8.77 14.84 14.51
N ASN A 212 8.46 14.09 15.57
CA ASN A 212 7.55 14.55 16.62
C ASN A 212 8.07 15.79 17.33
N ARG A 213 9.36 15.82 17.66
CA ARG A 213 10.02 16.99 18.28
C ARG A 213 9.91 18.23 17.39
N LEU A 214 10.22 18.09 16.10
CA LEU A 214 10.08 19.18 15.13
C LEU A 214 8.64 19.66 14.98
N GLY A 215 7.67 18.74 15.03
CA GLY A 215 6.24 19.01 14.98
C GLY A 215 5.60 19.49 16.30
N GLY A 216 6.39 19.71 17.36
CA GLY A 216 5.88 20.16 18.66
C GLY A 216 4.96 19.16 19.37
N LYS A 217 5.02 17.88 18.98
CA LYS A 217 4.26 16.81 19.63
C LYS A 217 5.03 16.32 20.86
N PRO A 218 4.33 15.98 21.95
CA PRO A 218 4.99 15.44 23.13
C PRO A 218 5.74 14.16 22.78
N GLU A 219 6.94 14.03 23.33
CA GLU A 219 7.77 12.84 23.17
C GLU A 219 7.04 11.67 23.84
N LYS A 220 6.55 10.74 23.02
CA LYS A 220 5.97 9.48 23.48
C LYS A 220 6.98 8.38 23.18
N GLU A 221 7.15 7.46 24.13
CA GLU A 221 7.92 6.24 23.86
C GLU A 221 7.34 5.56 22.63
N VAL A 222 8.18 5.42 21.62
CA VAL A 222 7.87 4.64 20.44
C VAL A 222 8.00 3.18 20.86
N GLN A 223 6.84 2.52 21.02
CA GLN A 223 6.77 1.08 21.33
C GLN A 223 7.48 0.24 20.26
N ASP A 224 7.60 -1.07 20.51
CA ASP A 224 8.02 -2.04 19.50
C ASP A 224 7.20 -1.86 18.21
N LEU A 225 7.90 -1.46 17.15
CA LEU A 225 7.32 -1.23 15.83
C LEU A 225 7.26 -2.53 15.03
N ARG A 226 8.11 -3.52 15.35
CA ARG A 226 8.06 -4.83 14.70
C ARG A 226 6.80 -5.59 15.06
N ARG A 227 6.26 -5.44 16.28
CA ARG A 227 5.02 -6.12 16.71
C ARG A 227 5.08 -7.64 16.47
N ASN A 228 6.22 -8.26 16.78
CA ASN A 228 6.53 -9.66 16.50
C ASN A 228 6.49 -10.07 15.01
N LEU A 229 6.62 -9.12 14.08
CA LEU A 229 6.75 -9.43 12.66
C LEU A 229 8.15 -9.97 12.35
N PHE A 230 8.18 -11.06 11.59
CA PHE A 230 9.38 -11.55 10.91
C PHE A 230 9.94 -10.49 9.95
N PRO A 231 11.22 -10.59 9.55
CA PRO A 231 11.90 -9.57 8.73
C PRO A 231 11.16 -9.25 7.42
N THR A 232 10.62 -10.26 6.72
CA THR A 232 9.92 -10.06 5.44
C THR A 232 8.63 -9.25 5.60
N PRO A 233 7.63 -9.63 6.41
CA PRO A 233 6.48 -8.77 6.69
C PRO A 233 6.84 -7.39 7.26
N PHE A 234 7.89 -7.31 8.09
CA PHE A 234 8.35 -6.05 8.65
C PHE A 234 8.86 -5.10 7.56
N SER A 235 9.62 -5.60 6.58
CA SER A 235 10.07 -4.79 5.43
C SER A 235 8.88 -4.21 4.65
N PHE A 236 7.85 -5.01 4.33
CA PHE A 236 6.65 -4.47 3.68
C PHE A 236 5.92 -3.41 4.52
N PHE A 237 5.88 -3.60 5.84
CA PHE A 237 5.35 -2.58 6.74
C PHE A 237 6.18 -1.29 6.64
N VAL A 238 7.50 -1.36 6.73
CA VAL A 238 8.39 -0.18 6.64
C VAL A 238 8.20 0.54 5.31
N GLY A 239 8.25 -0.17 4.17
CA GLY A 239 7.99 0.42 2.85
C GLY A 239 6.62 1.11 2.74
N SER A 240 5.58 0.57 3.39
CA SER A 240 4.27 1.21 3.42
C SER A 240 4.23 2.56 4.16
N THR A 241 5.21 2.84 5.02
CA THR A 241 5.28 4.09 5.81
C THR A 241 5.92 5.27 5.07
N PHE A 242 6.52 5.05 3.90
CA PHE A 242 7.21 6.09 3.12
C PHE A 242 6.24 6.98 2.35
N GLU A 243 5.45 7.74 3.11
CA GLU A 243 4.44 8.65 2.57
C GLU A 243 5.06 9.69 1.64
N GLY A 244 4.42 9.92 0.48
CA GLY A 244 4.86 10.94 -0.47
C GLY A 244 5.93 10.48 -1.44
N ALA A 245 6.38 9.24 -1.31
CA ALA A 245 7.41 8.67 -2.13
C ALA A 245 6.90 7.44 -2.91
N PRO A 246 5.80 7.55 -3.69
CA PRO A 246 5.19 6.38 -4.33
C PRO A 246 6.16 5.65 -5.29
N ARG A 247 7.12 6.37 -5.88
CA ARG A 247 8.17 5.75 -6.70
C ARG A 247 9.16 4.92 -5.89
N GLU A 248 9.55 5.39 -4.71
CA GLU A 248 10.40 4.62 -3.80
C GLU A 248 9.63 3.43 -3.24
N GLN A 249 8.37 3.63 -2.88
CA GLN A 249 7.47 2.55 -2.48
C GLN A 249 7.34 1.48 -3.58
N GLN A 250 7.19 1.89 -4.84
CA GLN A 250 7.10 0.95 -5.96
C GLN A 250 8.41 0.18 -6.12
N ALA A 251 9.55 0.86 -6.05
CA ALA A 251 10.86 0.21 -6.12
C ALA A 251 11.04 -0.82 -4.97
N LEU A 252 10.58 -0.52 -3.75
CA LEU A 252 10.63 -1.44 -2.61
C LEU A 252 9.69 -2.64 -2.78
N LEU A 253 8.50 -2.42 -3.34
CA LEU A 253 7.54 -3.49 -3.63
C LEU A 253 8.09 -4.48 -4.66
N GLU A 254 8.84 -3.99 -5.65
CA GLU A 254 9.44 -4.76 -6.75
C GLU A 254 10.68 -5.58 -6.34
N LEU A 255 11.34 -5.25 -5.24
CA LEU A 255 12.49 -6.03 -4.76
C LEU A 255 12.04 -7.44 -4.36
N GLU A 256 12.73 -8.45 -4.88
CA GLU A 256 12.41 -9.87 -4.65
C GLU A 256 13.22 -10.49 -3.51
N GLU A 257 14.01 -9.71 -2.78
CA GLU A 257 14.82 -10.20 -1.67
C GLU A 257 14.61 -9.31 -0.44
N THR A 258 14.28 -9.92 0.69
CA THR A 258 14.03 -9.21 1.95
C THR A 258 15.27 -8.42 2.42
N ALA A 259 16.46 -9.00 2.33
CA ALA A 259 17.71 -8.34 2.70
C ALA A 259 17.93 -7.04 1.92
N THR A 260 17.83 -7.12 0.59
CA THR A 260 17.98 -5.97 -0.30
C THR A 260 16.93 -4.90 -0.01
N ARG A 261 15.68 -5.29 0.29
CA ARG A 261 14.62 -4.36 0.70
C ARG A 261 14.96 -3.64 2.01
N LEU A 262 15.33 -4.37 3.06
CA LEU A 262 15.70 -3.81 4.36
C LEU A 262 16.91 -2.87 4.26
N LYS A 263 17.93 -3.22 3.45
CA LYS A 263 19.10 -2.35 3.23
C LYS A 263 18.71 -1.03 2.56
N ARG A 264 17.84 -1.07 1.55
CA ARG A 264 17.33 0.13 0.86
C ARG A 264 16.47 1.00 1.78
N GLU A 265 15.64 0.38 2.61
CA GLU A 265 14.86 1.07 3.64
C GLU A 265 15.76 1.72 4.69
N LYS A 266 16.79 1.01 5.16
CA LYS A 266 17.79 1.54 6.11
C LYS A 266 18.45 2.79 5.57
N GLU A 267 18.91 2.76 4.32
CA GLU A 267 19.57 3.90 3.68
C GLU A 267 18.60 5.09 3.52
N THR A 268 17.36 4.83 3.12
CA THR A 268 16.32 5.87 3.00
C THR A 268 16.01 6.53 4.35
N LEU A 269 15.88 5.73 5.42
CA LEU A 269 15.64 6.23 6.77
C LEU A 269 16.84 7.00 7.31
N ARG A 270 18.06 6.52 7.06
CA ARG A 270 19.30 7.22 7.44
C ARG A 270 19.39 8.60 6.80
N ASN A 271 19.11 8.68 5.50
CA ASN A 271 19.11 9.96 4.77
C ASN A 271 18.03 10.91 5.30
N THR A 272 16.85 10.38 5.62
CA THR A 272 15.78 11.14 6.27
C THR A 272 16.21 11.66 7.65
N LEU A 273 16.85 10.83 8.46
CA LEU A 273 17.34 11.19 9.78
C LEU A 273 18.40 12.31 9.70
N ASN A 274 19.33 12.21 8.75
CA ASN A 274 20.35 13.24 8.50
C ASN A 274 19.70 14.58 8.15
N TYR A 275 18.71 14.56 7.26
CA TYR A 275 17.96 15.76 6.88
C TYR A 275 17.21 16.38 8.07
N LEU A 276 16.47 15.57 8.84
CA LEU A 276 15.73 16.05 10.00
C LEU A 276 16.66 16.59 11.10
N THR A 277 17.86 16.01 11.24
CA THR A 277 18.86 16.48 12.22
C THR A 277 19.36 17.87 11.83
N ALA A 278 19.67 18.08 10.54
CA ALA A 278 20.03 19.40 10.03
C ALA A 278 18.88 20.41 10.21
N ALA A 279 17.63 20.01 9.91
CA ALA A 279 16.46 20.87 10.09
C ALA A 279 16.21 21.24 11.57
N SER A 280 16.43 20.32 12.50
CA SER A 280 16.35 20.59 13.95
C SER A 280 17.39 21.60 14.39
N ALA A 281 18.64 21.46 13.96
CA ALA A 281 19.70 22.39 14.31
C ALA A 281 19.38 23.82 13.84
N VAL A 282 18.81 23.99 12.64
CA VAL A 282 18.38 25.31 12.13
C VAL A 282 17.25 25.90 12.98
N LYS A 283 16.25 25.09 13.35
CA LYS A 283 15.12 25.53 14.20
C LYS A 283 15.58 25.99 15.58
N ASP A 284 16.57 25.31 16.16
CA ASP A 284 17.13 25.65 17.47
C ASP A 284 17.92 26.99 17.42
N VAL A 285 18.53 27.31 16.27
CA VAL A 285 19.25 28.58 16.06
C VAL A 285 18.32 29.76 15.77
N PHE A 286 17.19 29.52 15.10
CA PHE A 286 16.21 30.56 14.73
C PHE A 286 14.83 30.24 15.31
N PRO A 287 14.60 30.43 16.62
CA PRO A 287 13.28 30.23 17.21
C PRO A 287 12.30 31.23 16.61
N THR A 288 11.29 30.73 15.90
CA THR A 288 10.19 31.54 15.37
C THR A 288 9.40 32.09 16.57
N SER A 289 9.53 33.40 16.81
CA SER A 289 8.89 34.14 17.90
C SER A 289 7.39 34.30 17.67
#